data_AF-A0A699RVE5-F1
#
_entry.id   AF-A0A699RVE5-F1
#
_cell.length_a   1.000
_cell.length_b   1.000
_cell.length_c   1.000
_cell.angle_alpha   90.00
_cell.angle_beta   90.00
_cell.angle_gamma   90.00
#
_symmetry.space_group_name_H-M   'P 1'
#
loop_
_entity.id
_entity.type
_entity.pdbx_description
1 polymer ?
#
loop_
_entity_poly.entity_id
_entity_poly.type
_entity_poly.pdbx_seq_one_letter_code
_entity_poly.pdbx_strand_id
1 'polypeptide(L)'
;RVPICWNEVGECLIEGPKLIEITNEKVAVAMEKLKEARSRQKSYADKHRRDLEFQGGDRVFLKVSPFRGVKRFGIKGKLSPRFIGPFEILECIREVSYRLALPP
;
A
#
# COMPACT_ATOMS: atom_id res chain seq x y z
N ARG A 1 25.41 -17.35 7.66
CA ARG A 1 25.92 -17.12 9.03
C ARG A 1 24.81 -16.42 9.80
N VAL A 2 24.20 -17.09 10.77
CA VAL A 2 23.10 -16.57 11.61
C VAL A 2 23.71 -16.22 12.97
N PRO A 3 23.34 -15.13 13.65
CA PRO A 3 23.92 -14.85 14.96
C PRO A 3 23.33 -15.82 15.98
N ILE A 4 24.18 -16.73 16.45
CA ILE A 4 23.94 -17.57 17.62
C ILE A 4 24.18 -16.67 18.84
N CYS A 5 23.12 -16.14 19.41
CA CYS A 5 23.13 -15.58 20.76
C CYS A 5 21.78 -15.86 21.42
N TRP A 6 21.56 -17.13 21.74
CA TRP A 6 20.64 -17.54 22.79
C TRP A 6 21.52 -17.87 23.99
N ASN A 7 21.88 -16.85 24.76
CA ASN A 7 22.49 -17.09 26.06
C ASN A 7 21.38 -17.51 27.02
N GLU A 8 21.48 -18.77 27.44
CA GLU A 8 21.01 -19.32 28.72
C GLU A 8 19.72 -18.69 29.25
N VAL A 9 18.59 -19.31 28.88
CA VAL A 9 17.36 -19.19 29.67
C VAL A 9 17.58 -19.98 30.96
N GLY A 10 18.41 -19.43 31.85
CA GLY A 10 18.31 -19.73 33.27
C GLY A 10 16.93 -19.30 33.71
N GLU A 11 16.26 -20.14 34.49
CA GLU A 11 14.97 -19.81 35.10
C GLU A 11 15.09 -18.42 35.76
N CYS A 12 14.50 -17.40 35.12
CA CYS A 12 14.31 -16.11 35.76
C CYS A 12 13.35 -16.37 36.92
N LEU A 13 13.90 -16.66 38.09
CA LEU A 13 13.19 -16.66 39.35
C LEU A 13 12.36 -15.37 39.34
N ILE A 14 11.04 -15.50 39.31
CA ILE A 14 10.13 -14.37 39.17
C ILE A 14 10.45 -13.40 40.31
N GLU A 15 11.16 -12.32 40.02
CA GLU A 15 11.58 -11.29 40.97
C GLU A 15 10.34 -10.49 41.43
N GLY A 16 9.48 -11.13 42.23
CA GLY A 16 8.34 -10.54 42.91
C GLY A 16 7.18 -10.03 42.02
N PRO A 17 5.96 -9.96 42.58
CA PRO A 17 4.79 -9.41 41.89
C PRO A 17 4.97 -7.95 41.47
N LYS A 18 5.77 -7.19 42.23
CA LYS A 18 6.03 -5.77 41.98
C LYS A 18 6.83 -5.51 40.70
N LEU A 19 7.80 -6.37 40.36
CA LEU A 19 8.53 -6.21 39.10
C LEU A 19 7.64 -6.58 37.91
N ILE A 20 6.81 -7.62 38.07
CA ILE A 20 5.83 -8.01 37.04
C ILE A 20 4.90 -6.84 36.72
N GLU A 21 4.34 -6.17 37.73
CA GLU A 21 3.50 -4.98 37.57
C GLU A 21 4.23 -3.88 36.79
N ILE A 22 5.46 -3.52 37.19
CA ILE A 22 6.28 -2.51 36.53
C ILE A 22 6.58 -2.90 35.07
N THR A 23 6.86 -4.17 34.81
CA THR A 23 7.12 -4.65 33.44
C THR A 23 5.86 -4.62 32.58
N ASN A 24 4.70 -4.97 33.13
CA ASN A 24 3.42 -4.90 32.42
C ASN A 24 3.05 -3.46 32.05
N GLU A 25 3.25 -2.51 32.96
CA GLU A 25 3.07 -1.08 32.67
C GLU A 25 3.98 -0.63 31.52
N LYS A 26 5.27 -1.02 31.55
CA LYS A 26 6.22 -0.69 30.48
C LYS A 26 5.85 -1.33 29.13
N VAL A 27 5.37 -2.57 29.14
CA VAL A 27 4.89 -3.26 27.94
C VAL A 27 3.67 -2.55 27.36
N ALA A 28 2.70 -2.16 28.19
CA ALA A 28 1.53 -1.41 27.76
C ALA A 28 1.94 -0.08 27.09
N VAL A 29 2.86 0.66 27.70
CA VAL A 29 3.42 1.91 27.12
C VAL A 29 4.11 1.64 25.79
N ALA A 30 4.89 0.56 25.67
CA ALA A 30 5.57 0.20 24.43
C ALA A 30 4.57 -0.15 23.30
N MET A 31 3.50 -0.87 23.63
CA MET A 31 2.43 -1.22 22.69
C MET A 31 1.70 0.04 22.17
N GLU A 32 1.38 0.98 23.06
CA GLU A 32 0.75 2.24 22.66
C GLU A 32 1.67 3.07 21.74
N LYS A 33 2.96 3.18 22.08
CA LYS A 33 3.93 3.88 21.21
C LYS A 33 4.08 3.22 19.84
N LEU A 34 4.04 1.89 19.77
CA LEU A 34 4.05 1.15 18.50
C LEU A 34 2.79 1.41 17.67
N LYS A 35 1.63 1.46 18.31
CA LYS A 35 0.35 1.78 17.66
C LYS A 35 0.35 3.19 17.10
N GLU A 36 0.84 4.17 17.86
CA GLU A 36 1.00 5.54 17.38
C GLU A 36 1.98 5.63 16.21
N ALA A 37 3.13 4.94 16.28
CA ALA A 37 4.11 4.93 15.20
C ALA A 37 3.50 4.35 13.91
N ARG A 38 2.74 3.25 14.01
CA ARG A 38 2.00 2.66 12.88
C ARG A 38 0.96 3.63 12.32
N SER A 39 0.22 4.32 13.17
CA SER A 39 -0.77 5.33 12.76
C SER A 39 -0.11 6.49 12.01
N ARG A 40 1.04 6.99 12.51
CA ARG A 40 1.84 8.02 11.84
C ARG A 40 2.37 7.55 10.48
N GLN A 41 2.87 6.33 10.38
CA GLN A 41 3.31 5.77 9.10
C GLN A 41 2.17 5.69 8.09
N LYS A 42 0.99 5.22 8.52
CA LYS A 42 -0.20 5.16 7.67
C LYS A 42 -0.61 6.56 7.21
N SER A 43 -0.71 7.52 8.12
CA SER A 43 -1.11 8.88 7.76
C SER A 43 -0.11 9.55 6.81
N TYR A 44 1.19 9.32 6.96
CA TYR A 44 2.20 9.83 6.02
C TYR A 44 2.10 9.17 4.64
N ALA A 45 1.90 7.85 4.58
CA ALA A 45 1.75 7.13 3.33
C ALA A 45 0.47 7.54 2.56
N ASP A 46 -0.63 7.75 3.31
CA ASP A 46 -1.94 8.01 2.72
C ASP A 46 -2.21 9.51 2.47
N LYS A 47 -1.42 10.44 3.02
CA LYS A 47 -1.61 11.91 2.90
C LYS A 47 -1.77 12.43 1.47
N HIS A 48 -1.18 11.75 0.48
CA HIS A 48 -1.24 12.13 -0.94
C HIS A 48 -1.93 11.09 -1.81
N ARG A 49 -2.47 10.03 -1.21
CA ARG A 49 -3.36 9.10 -1.91
C ARG A 49 -4.73 9.76 -1.99
N ARG A 50 -5.30 9.78 -3.19
CA ARG A 50 -6.70 10.15 -3.38
C ARG A 50 -7.45 8.86 -3.62
N ASP A 51 -8.54 8.68 -2.89
CA ASP A 51 -9.51 7.63 -3.18
C ASP A 51 -10.23 8.06 -4.46
N LEU A 52 -9.62 7.68 -5.60
CA LEU A 52 -10.10 8.03 -6.92
C LEU A 52 -11.04 6.93 -7.37
N GLU A 53 -12.32 7.12 -7.06
CA GLU A 53 -13.39 6.27 -7.55
C GLU A 53 -13.94 6.85 -8.85
N PHE A 54 -14.11 5.99 -9.84
CA PHE A 54 -14.77 6.34 -11.09
C PHE A 54 -16.13 5.64 -11.18
N GLN A 55 -17.08 6.29 -11.86
CA GLN A 55 -18.40 5.73 -12.14
C GLN A 55 -18.50 5.26 -13.60
N GLY A 56 -19.49 4.40 -13.87
CA GLY A 56 -19.85 4.07 -15.25
C GLY A 56 -20.25 5.32 -16.02
N GLY A 57 -19.69 5.51 -17.22
CA GLY A 57 -19.86 6.71 -18.04
C GLY A 57 -18.74 7.74 -17.91
N ASP A 58 -17.87 7.65 -16.88
CA ASP A 58 -16.72 8.54 -16.77
C ASP A 58 -15.69 8.28 -17.88
N ARG A 59 -15.04 9.36 -18.32
CA ARG A 59 -13.98 9.30 -19.33
C ARG A 59 -12.60 9.42 -18.69
N VAL A 60 -11.80 8.38 -18.84
CA VAL A 60 -10.48 8.27 -18.19
C VAL A 60 -9.37 8.06 -19.20
N PHE A 61 -8.19 8.60 -18.90
CA PHE A 61 -7.00 8.36 -19.69
C PHE A 61 -6.29 7.07 -19.28
N LEU A 62 -6.03 6.19 -20.25
CA LEU A 62 -5.33 4.93 -19.98
C LEU A 62 -3.81 5.13 -20.04
N LYS A 63 -3.13 4.83 -18.94
CA LYS A 63 -1.67 4.72 -18.92
C LYS A 63 -1.24 3.41 -19.54
N VAL A 64 -0.42 3.44 -20.58
CA VAL A 64 0.10 2.23 -21.23
C VAL A 64 1.62 2.18 -21.19
N SER A 65 2.18 0.97 -21.17
CA SER A 65 3.62 0.78 -21.43
C SER A 65 3.94 1.13 -22.89
N PRO A 66 5.14 1.66 -23.21
CA PRO A 66 5.52 2.00 -24.58
C PRO A 66 5.27 0.86 -25.59
N PHE A 67 5.65 -0.38 -25.23
CA PHE A 67 5.47 -1.54 -26.11
C PHE A 67 3.99 -1.85 -26.41
N ARG A 68 3.14 -1.91 -25.38
CA ARG A 68 1.70 -2.11 -25.55
C ARG A 68 1.01 -0.93 -26.25
N GLY A 69 1.51 0.30 -26.05
CA GLY A 69 1.04 1.50 -26.73
C GLY A 69 1.25 1.43 -28.24
N VAL A 70 2.46 1.03 -28.66
CA VAL A 70 2.78 0.82 -30.09
C VAL A 70 1.93 -0.30 -30.68
N LYS A 71 1.84 -1.47 -30.01
CA LYS A 71 1.13 -2.64 -30.54
C LYS A 71 -0.38 -2.44 -30.67
N ARG A 72 -1.03 -1.77 -29.71
CA ARG A 72 -2.49 -1.58 -29.72
C ARG A 72 -2.94 -0.27 -30.34
N PHE A 73 -2.18 0.79 -30.19
CA PHE A 73 -2.60 2.15 -30.58
C PHE A 73 -1.71 2.77 -31.66
N GLY A 74 -0.65 2.09 -32.11
CA GLY A 74 0.23 2.57 -33.19
C GLY A 74 1.10 3.78 -32.84
N ILE A 75 1.08 4.26 -31.59
CA ILE A 75 1.80 5.47 -31.19
C ILE A 75 3.29 5.14 -30.97
N LYS A 76 4.15 5.62 -31.87
CA LYS A 76 5.61 5.43 -31.83
C LYS A 76 6.34 6.75 -32.07
N GLY A 77 7.43 6.98 -31.35
CA GLY A 77 8.32 8.13 -31.59
C GLY A 77 8.84 8.78 -30.30
N LYS A 78 9.76 9.73 -30.46
CA LYS A 78 10.20 10.59 -29.36
C LYS A 78 9.01 11.48 -28.94
N LEU A 79 8.84 11.69 -27.63
CA LEU A 79 7.70 12.44 -27.06
C LEU A 79 6.33 11.76 -27.24
N SER A 80 6.27 10.45 -27.45
CA SER A 80 4.99 9.72 -27.43
C SER A 80 4.26 9.91 -26.09
N PRO A 81 2.95 10.21 -26.09
CA PRO A 81 2.20 10.40 -24.85
C PRO A 81 2.19 9.15 -23.98
N ARG A 82 2.32 9.34 -22.66
CA ARG A 82 2.29 8.26 -21.66
C ARG A 82 0.87 7.76 -21.37
N PHE A 83 -0.10 8.62 -21.61
CA PHE A 83 -1.53 8.41 -21.40
C PHE A 83 -2.25 8.53 -22.74
N ILE A 84 -3.11 7.57 -23.04
CA ILE A 84 -3.85 7.51 -24.30
C ILE A 84 -5.31 7.75 -23.99
N GLY A 85 -5.92 8.65 -24.77
CA GLY A 85 -7.36 8.82 -25.01
C GLY A 85 -8.30 8.82 -23.80
N PRO A 86 -9.33 9.68 -23.77
CA PRO A 86 -10.44 9.43 -22.86
C PRO A 86 -11.20 8.19 -23.33
N PHE A 87 -11.13 7.11 -22.55
CA PHE A 87 -11.96 5.93 -22.72
C PHE A 87 -13.10 5.97 -21.71
N GLU A 88 -14.29 5.61 -22.15
CA GLU A 88 -15.45 5.49 -21.28
C GLU A 88 -15.37 4.22 -20.43
N ILE A 89 -15.68 4.36 -19.15
CA ILE A 89 -15.85 3.23 -18.23
C ILE A 89 -17.23 2.63 -18.45
N LEU A 90 -17.27 1.38 -18.91
CA LEU A 90 -18.51 0.63 -19.14
C LEU A 90 -19.09 0.10 -17.84
N GLU A 91 -18.26 -0.52 -17.01
CA GLU A 91 -18.67 -1.15 -15.75
C GLU A 91 -17.53 -1.14 -14.73
N CYS A 92 -17.89 -1.01 -13.45
CA CYS A 92 -16.98 -1.20 -12.31
C CYS A 92 -17.02 -2.67 -11.90
N ILE A 93 -15.95 -3.41 -12.17
CA ILE A 93 -15.87 -4.85 -11.85
C ILE A 93 -15.51 -5.03 -10.36
N ARG A 94 -14.61 -4.20 -9.83
CA ARG A 94 -14.20 -4.15 -8.42
C ARG A 94 -13.89 -2.71 -8.02
N GLU A 95 -13.70 -2.47 -6.72
CA GLU A 95 -13.36 -1.17 -6.13
C GLU A 95 -12.26 -0.39 -6.89
N VAL A 96 -11.25 -1.08 -7.43
CA VAL A 96 -10.15 -0.47 -8.21
C VAL A 96 -10.00 -1.09 -9.60
N SER A 97 -11.05 -1.73 -10.14
CA SER A 97 -11.00 -2.42 -11.44
C SER A 97 -12.20 -2.05 -12.32
N TYR A 98 -11.91 -1.39 -13.43
CA TYR A 98 -12.90 -0.85 -14.36
C TYR A 98 -12.74 -1.48 -15.74
N ARG A 99 -13.86 -1.72 -16.42
CA ARG A 99 -13.88 -2.12 -17.83
C ARG A 99 -13.96 -0.88 -18.70
N LEU A 100 -13.03 -0.76 -19.64
CA LEU A 100 -12.95 0.37 -20.56
C LEU A 100 -13.43 0.00 -21.95
N ALA A 101 -14.07 0.94 -22.63
CA ALA A 101 -14.44 0.84 -24.05
C ALA A 101 -13.20 1.02 -24.96
N LEU A 102 -12.30 0.04 -24.98
CA LEU A 102 -11.12 0.06 -25.84
C LEU A 102 -11.46 -0.39 -27.28
N PRO A 103 -10.84 0.21 -28.31
CA PRO A 103 -10.97 -0.26 -29.69
C PRO A 103 -10.39 -1.70 -29.83
N PRO A 104 -10.95 -2.51 -30.75
CA PRO A 104 -10.49 -3.87 -31.02
C PRO A 104 -9.08 -3.94 -31.59
#